data_AF-A0A5K3G5F8-F1
#
_entry.id   AF-A0A5K3G5F8-F1
#
_cell.length_a   1.000
_cell.length_b   1.000
_cell.length_c   1.000
_cell.angle_alpha   90.00
_cell.angle_beta   90.00
_cell.angle_gamma   90.00
#
_symmetry.space_group_name_H-M   'P 1'
#
loop_
_entity.id
_entity.type
_entity.pdbx_description
1 polymer ?
#
loop_
_entity_poly.entity_id
_entity_poly.type
_entity_poly.pdbx_seq_one_letter_code
_entity_poly.pdbx_strand_id
1 'polypeptide(L)'
;TATTATTTTRPAIQPSVSLHRTDASGFHLRWNLQDVMPDSIQKIELIAVPVDSDLGVANASAVVASNATEGSITTGLRPYTEYDAVVEVTTSAATTAYPAGRAWTWSTGK
;
A
#
# COMPACT_ATOMS: atom_id res chain seq x y z
N THR A 1 5.60 43.85 -27.21
CA THR A 1 5.40 42.39 -27.39
C THR A 1 5.35 41.76 -26.02
N ALA A 2 4.19 41.21 -25.63
CA ALA A 2 4.00 40.52 -24.36
C ALA A 2 3.93 39.02 -24.64
N THR A 3 4.91 38.26 -24.13
CA THR A 3 4.94 36.81 -24.24
C THR A 3 4.10 36.23 -23.11
N THR A 4 2.91 35.73 -23.43
CA THR A 4 2.06 34.98 -22.50
C THR A 4 2.68 33.60 -22.29
N ALA A 5 3.24 33.37 -21.09
CA ALA A 5 3.63 32.03 -20.68
C ALA A 5 2.37 31.25 -20.29
N THR A 6 1.99 30.27 -21.10
CA THR A 6 0.94 29.31 -20.77
C THR A 6 1.50 28.33 -19.75
N THR A 7 1.25 28.57 -18.46
CA THR A 7 1.43 27.53 -17.44
C THR A 7 0.32 26.50 -17.62
N THR A 8 0.63 25.40 -18.29
CA THR A 8 -0.22 24.21 -18.29
C THR A 8 -0.17 23.60 -16.89
N THR A 9 -1.16 23.87 -16.06
CA THR A 9 -1.34 23.19 -14.78
C THR A 9 -1.71 21.74 -15.08
N ARG A 10 -0.72 20.83 -15.04
CA ARG A 10 -0.96 19.38 -15.04
C ARG A 10 -1.95 19.09 -13.90
N PRO A 11 -3.05 18.36 -14.13
CA PRO A 11 -3.93 17.95 -13.03
C PRO A 11 -3.07 17.29 -11.95
N ALA A 12 -3.23 17.72 -10.70
CA ALA A 12 -2.62 17.04 -9.58
C ALA A 12 -3.17 15.60 -9.60
N ILE A 13 -2.34 14.64 -10.01
CA ILE A 13 -2.64 13.23 -9.84
C ILE A 13 -2.82 13.05 -8.33
N GLN A 14 -3.82 12.28 -7.90
CA GLN A 14 -3.96 11.95 -6.47
C GLN A 14 -3.26 10.61 -6.21
N PRO A 15 -2.68 10.42 -5.00
CA PRO A 15 -2.17 9.13 -4.60
C PRO A 15 -3.32 8.12 -4.60
N SER A 16 -3.08 6.99 -5.24
CA SER A 16 -3.97 5.85 -5.31
C SER A 16 -3.23 4.64 -4.78
N VAL A 17 -3.91 3.92 -3.91
CA VAL A 17 -3.45 2.67 -3.32
C VAL A 17 -4.64 1.74 -3.34
N SER A 18 -4.44 0.51 -3.80
CA SER A 18 -5.50 -0.48 -3.83
C SER A 18 -4.97 -1.87 -3.58
N LEU A 19 -5.79 -2.67 -2.90
CA LEU A 19 -5.68 -4.11 -2.87
C LEU A 19 -6.12 -4.63 -4.23
N HIS A 20 -5.15 -4.99 -5.06
CA HIS A 20 -5.37 -5.36 -6.45
C HIS A 20 -5.94 -6.78 -6.57
N ARG A 21 -5.41 -7.70 -5.76
CA ARG A 21 -5.78 -9.11 -5.80
C ARG A 21 -5.50 -9.75 -4.43
N THR A 22 -6.35 -10.69 -4.06
CA THR A 22 -6.10 -11.63 -2.97
C THR A 22 -6.14 -13.03 -3.55
N ASP A 23 -5.16 -13.86 -3.21
CA ASP A 23 -5.21 -15.28 -3.52
C ASP A 23 -4.54 -16.14 -2.44
N ALA A 24 -4.38 -17.44 -2.73
CA ALA A 24 -3.73 -18.40 -1.84
C ALA A 24 -2.30 -18.01 -1.41
N SER A 25 -1.63 -17.17 -2.19
CA SER A 25 -0.28 -16.69 -1.91
C SER A 25 -0.24 -15.43 -1.05
N GLY A 26 -1.38 -14.74 -0.87
CA GLY A 26 -1.52 -13.60 0.04
C GLY A 26 -2.23 -12.39 -0.57
N PHE A 27 -1.84 -11.21 -0.10
CA PHE A 27 -2.39 -9.93 -0.56
C PHE A 27 -1.45 -9.25 -1.53
N HIS A 28 -1.97 -8.83 -2.69
CA HIS A 28 -1.23 -8.12 -3.73
C HIS A 28 -1.76 -6.69 -3.85
N LEU A 29 -0.88 -5.72 -3.66
CA LEU A 29 -1.21 -4.30 -3.59
C LEU A 29 -0.55 -3.56 -4.76
N ARG A 30 -1.20 -2.49 -5.24
CA ARG A 30 -0.70 -1.61 -6.29
C ARG A 30 -0.95 -0.15 -5.95
N TRP A 31 -0.05 0.73 -6.39
CA TRP A 31 -0.11 2.16 -6.11
C TRP A 31 0.62 3.00 -7.16
N ASN A 32 0.43 4.33 -7.10
CA ASN A 32 1.09 5.31 -7.98
C ASN A 32 1.90 6.38 -7.22
N LEU A 33 2.24 6.14 -5.95
CA LEU A 33 2.81 7.12 -5.01
C LEU A 33 4.05 7.87 -5.54
N GLN A 34 4.85 7.22 -6.38
CA GLN A 34 6.06 7.74 -7.00
C GLN A 34 5.78 8.92 -7.95
N ASP A 35 4.61 8.92 -8.59
CA ASP A 35 4.21 9.97 -9.54
C ASP A 35 3.63 11.21 -8.85
N VAL A 36 3.40 11.12 -7.53
CA VAL A 36 2.55 12.06 -6.78
C VAL A 36 3.22 12.64 -5.57
N MET A 37 4.14 11.90 -4.95
CA MET A 37 4.84 12.38 -3.78
C MET A 37 5.92 13.41 -4.19
N PRO A 38 5.93 14.60 -3.56
CA PRO A 38 6.93 15.61 -3.84
C PRO A 38 8.30 15.26 -3.27
N ASP A 39 8.33 14.49 -2.18
CA ASP A 39 9.56 14.08 -1.50
C ASP A 39 10.06 12.71 -1.98
N SER A 40 11.38 12.51 -1.87
CA SER A 40 11.98 11.21 -2.17
C SER A 40 11.52 10.16 -1.15
N ILE A 41 10.97 9.06 -1.66
CA ILE A 41 10.55 7.92 -0.86
C ILE A 41 11.80 7.16 -0.38
N GLN A 42 11.92 6.98 0.94
CA GLN A 42 13.02 6.27 1.57
C GLN A 42 12.68 4.81 1.85
N LYS A 43 11.42 4.54 2.22
CA LYS A 43 10.93 3.20 2.56
C LYS A 43 9.46 3.07 2.18
N ILE A 44 9.09 1.89 1.71
CA ILE A 44 7.70 1.44 1.57
C ILE A 44 7.55 0.14 2.34
N GLU A 45 6.56 0.09 3.22
CA GLU A 45 6.16 -1.12 3.95
C GLU A 45 4.69 -1.40 3.72
N LEU A 46 4.39 -2.65 3.42
CA LEU A 46 3.04 -3.17 3.31
C LEU A 46 2.68 -3.76 4.67
N ILE A 47 1.52 -3.40 5.20
CA ILE A 47 1.07 -3.84 6.52
C ILE A 47 -0.35 -4.40 6.39
N ALA A 48 -0.58 -5.58 6.95
CA ALA A 48 -1.90 -6.17 7.12
C ALA A 48 -2.21 -6.20 8.62
N VAL A 49 -3.22 -5.43 9.03
CA VAL A 49 -3.67 -5.32 10.41
C VAL A 49 -4.95 -6.13 10.58
N PRO A 50 -5.00 -7.12 11.49
CA PRO A 50 -6.21 -7.92 11.68
C PRO A 50 -7.34 -7.03 12.21
N VAL A 51 -8.53 -7.17 11.61
CA VAL A 51 -9.71 -6.34 11.97
C VAL A 51 -10.21 -6.70 13.37
N ASP A 52 -10.25 -7.99 13.70
CA ASP A 52 -10.67 -8.50 15.00
C ASP A 52 -9.44 -8.96 15.80
N SER A 53 -8.86 -8.04 16.55
CA SER A 53 -7.63 -8.25 17.33
C SER A 53 -7.79 -9.18 18.55
N ASP A 54 -9.03 -9.52 18.93
CA ASP A 54 -9.36 -10.46 20.01
C ASP A 54 -8.80 -11.87 19.78
N LEU A 55 -8.42 -12.19 18.53
CA LEU A 55 -7.81 -13.46 18.17
C LEU A 55 -6.30 -13.56 18.47
N GLY A 56 -5.68 -12.53 19.06
CA GLY A 56 -4.24 -12.51 19.38
C GLY A 56 -3.35 -12.59 18.14
N VAL A 57 -3.88 -12.16 16.99
CA VAL A 57 -3.19 -12.22 15.70
C VAL A 57 -2.27 -11.00 15.58
N ALA A 58 -0.99 -11.24 15.27
CA ALA A 58 -0.05 -10.17 15.00
C ALA A 58 -0.24 -9.58 13.61
N ASN A 59 0.20 -8.35 13.42
CA ASN A 59 0.27 -7.75 12.09
C ASN A 59 1.23 -8.56 11.21
N ALA A 60 0.90 -8.67 9.93
CA ALA A 60 1.84 -9.12 8.91
C ALA A 60 2.41 -7.91 8.18
N SER A 61 3.69 -7.92 7.84
CA SER A 61 4.29 -6.85 7.04
C SER A 61 5.34 -7.34 6.07
N ALA A 62 5.58 -6.53 5.04
CA ALA A 62 6.62 -6.75 4.04
C ALA A 62 7.19 -5.41 3.57
N VAL A 63 8.52 -5.26 3.64
CA VAL A 63 9.21 -4.10 3.09
C VAL A 63 9.48 -4.34 1.61
N VAL A 64 9.22 -3.33 0.78
CA VAL A 64 9.48 -3.36 -0.65
C VAL A 64 10.46 -2.25 -1.05
N ALA A 65 11.00 -2.32 -2.27
CA ALA A 65 11.86 -1.28 -2.79
C ALA A 65 11.13 0.07 -2.82
N SER A 66 11.84 1.17 -2.52
CA SER A 66 11.25 2.51 -2.43
C SER A 66 10.69 3.05 -3.76
N ASN A 67 11.14 2.48 -4.88
CA ASN A 67 10.67 2.79 -6.22
C ASN A 67 9.61 1.80 -6.75
N ALA A 68 9.20 0.81 -5.96
CA ALA A 68 8.18 -0.14 -6.37
C ALA A 68 6.81 0.55 -6.49
N THR A 69 6.00 0.10 -7.44
CA THR A 69 4.59 0.53 -7.64
C THR A 69 3.60 -0.59 -7.29
N GLU A 70 4.11 -1.73 -6.86
CA GLU A 70 3.35 -2.90 -6.43
C GLU A 70 4.16 -3.74 -5.45
N GLY A 71 3.47 -4.61 -4.72
CA GLY A 71 4.11 -5.54 -3.81
C GLY A 71 3.11 -6.50 -3.19
N SER A 72 3.58 -7.38 -2.31
CA SER A 72 2.73 -8.41 -1.73
C SER A 72 3.10 -8.75 -0.29
N ILE A 73 2.08 -9.07 0.51
CA ILE A 73 2.23 -9.67 1.84
C ILE A 73 1.89 -11.15 1.69
N THR A 74 2.91 -12.01 1.80
CA THR A 74 2.77 -13.46 1.54
C THR A 74 3.05 -14.33 2.77
N THR A 75 3.46 -13.71 3.88
CA THR A 75 3.83 -14.38 5.13
C THR A 75 3.19 -13.70 6.33
N GLY A 76 3.01 -14.44 7.43
CA GLY A 76 2.40 -13.91 8.67
C GLY A 76 0.88 -13.76 8.61
N LEU A 77 0.27 -13.97 7.44
CA LEU A 77 -1.18 -14.01 7.27
C LEU A 77 -1.76 -15.30 7.84
N ARG A 78 -2.53 -15.18 8.91
CA ARG A 78 -3.29 -16.29 9.49
C ARG A 78 -4.52 -16.60 8.64
N PRO A 79 -4.81 -17.88 8.30
CA PRO A 79 -6.02 -18.27 7.59
C PRO A 79 -7.31 -17.84 8.30
N TYR A 80 -8.38 -17.62 7.53
CA TYR A 80 -9.72 -17.27 8.03
C TYR A 80 -9.72 -16.04 8.93
N THR A 81 -8.84 -15.08 8.64
CA THR A 81 -8.73 -13.81 9.34
C THR A 81 -8.89 -12.67 8.34
N GLU A 82 -9.68 -11.67 8.70
CA GLU A 82 -9.83 -10.42 7.96
C GLU A 82 -8.73 -9.43 8.34
N TYR A 83 -8.19 -8.73 7.36
CA TYR A 83 -7.19 -7.69 7.57
C TYR A 83 -7.55 -6.41 6.82
N ASP A 84 -7.24 -5.28 7.43
CA ASP A 84 -7.07 -4.01 6.75
C ASP A 84 -5.63 -3.94 6.20
N ALA A 85 -5.51 -3.80 4.88
CA ALA A 85 -4.23 -3.69 4.18
C ALA A 85 -3.87 -2.22 3.97
N VAL A 86 -2.62 -1.87 4.28
CA VAL A 86 -2.08 -0.51 4.27
C VAL A 86 -0.74 -0.51 3.55
N VAL A 87 -0.50 0.55 2.77
CA VAL A 87 0.83 0.90 2.27
C VAL A 87 1.34 2.07 3.10
N GLU A 88 2.34 1.82 3.93
CA GLU A 88 3.03 2.86 4.69
C GLU A 88 4.25 3.34 3.92
N VAL A 89 4.35 4.65 3.73
CA VAL A 89 5.46 5.28 3.02
C VAL A 89 6.18 6.25 3.94
N THR A 90 7.50 6.09 4.03
CA THR A 90 8.37 7.01 4.75
C THR A 90 9.18 7.83 3.76
N THR A 91 9.10 9.14 3.88
CA THR A 91 9.95 10.12 3.21
C THR A 91 10.87 10.78 4.24
N SER A 92 11.73 11.70 3.81
CA SER A 92 12.55 12.50 4.74
C SER A 92 11.71 13.39 5.67
N ALA A 93 10.47 13.70 5.31
CA ALA A 93 9.61 14.61 6.06
C ALA A 93 8.64 13.89 7.01
N ALA A 94 8.07 12.77 6.59
CA ALA A 94 7.03 12.07 7.34
C ALA A 94 6.88 10.60 6.95
N THR A 95 6.15 9.87 7.80
CA THR A 95 5.60 8.55 7.49
C THR A 95 4.09 8.66 7.35
N THR A 96 3.55 8.21 6.22
CA THR A 96 2.12 8.30 5.89
C THR A 96 1.58 6.93 5.52
N ALA A 97 0.45 6.56 6.11
CA ALA A 97 -0.28 5.34 5.82
C ALA A 97 -1.39 5.58 4.78
N TYR A 98 -1.41 4.75 3.73
CA TYR A 98 -2.43 4.76 2.69
C TYR A 98 -3.25 3.47 2.75
N PRO A 99 -4.55 3.53 3.06
CA PRO A 99 -5.42 2.36 3.04
C PRO A 99 -5.50 1.78 1.63
N ALA A 100 -5.26 0.48 1.50
CA ALA A 100 -5.37 -0.25 0.24
C ALA A 100 -6.72 -0.97 0.11
N GLY A 101 -7.34 -1.31 1.24
CA GLY A 101 -8.61 -2.01 1.30
C GLY A 101 -8.56 -3.13 2.34
N ARG A 102 -9.63 -3.92 2.37
CA ARG A 102 -9.84 -4.97 3.35
C ARG A 102 -9.99 -6.31 2.64
N ALA A 103 -9.43 -7.37 3.21
CA ALA A 103 -9.60 -8.71 2.67
C ALA A 103 -9.54 -9.81 3.72
N TRP A 104 -10.26 -10.89 3.41
CA TRP A 104 -10.20 -12.15 4.12
C TRP A 104 -9.14 -13.05 3.52
N THR A 105 -8.39 -13.70 4.41
CA THR A 105 -7.58 -14.87 4.06
C THR A 105 -8.44 -16.13 4.13
N TRP A 106 -8.17 -17.09 3.27
CA TRP A 106 -8.78 -18.42 3.32
C TRP A 106 -7.69 -19.49 3.40
N SER A 107 -8.03 -20.65 3.96
CA SER A 107 -7.15 -21.81 3.84
C SER A 107 -7.21 -22.35 2.42
N THR A 108 -6.07 -22.69 1.84
CA THR A 108 -6.05 -23.64 0.74
C THR A 108 -6.38 -25.01 1.33
N GLY A 109 -7.65 -25.40 1.28
CA GLY A 109 -8.06 -26.75 1.66
C GLY A 109 -7.14 -27.77 0.96
N LYS A 110 -6.55 -28.66 1.74
CA LYS A 110 -6.01 -29.92 1.23
C LYS A 110 -7.14 -30.93 1.11
#